data_AF-A0A5E4TDW8-F1
#
_entry.id   AF-A0A5E4TDW8-F1
#
_cell.length_a   1.000
_cell.length_b   1.000
_cell.length_c   1.000
_cell.angle_alpha   90.00
_cell.angle_beta   90.00
_cell.angle_gamma   90.00
#
_symmetry.space_group_name_H-M   'P 1'
#
loop_
_entity.id
_entity.type
_entity.pdbx_description
1 polymer ?
#
loop_
_entity_poly.entity_id
_entity_poly.type
_entity_poly.pdbx_seq_one_letter_code
_entity_poly.pdbx_strand_id
1 'polypeptide(L)'
;MARQLSDAVNVAASRELQGTAPSMLDPTGWEASLFLELRPTHRLHLTWRDFSSSGLTDAAASQLDIAKVEFLNFRNNGLTGFVPGPATAGAIGINLANNAVTTLVFPDSGLPELCALNISANPLDALPEGCAERMPHLVRLHAWQCGLAALPQDFHRLTHLRAVNLAGNRLTSLPAMPPHLREVHLSGNDFHDIPSSLRCLHPGCHVYLHDNPLSSEAIAGWHAVRGPKPILHVSAA
;
A
#
# COMPACT_ATOMS: atom_id res chain seq x y z
N MET A 1 25.22 -18.59 -5.76
CA MET A 1 23.84 -18.66 -5.24
C MET A 1 23.80 -18.79 -3.71
N ALA A 2 24.27 -19.89 -3.10
CA ALA A 2 24.26 -20.07 -1.64
C ALA A 2 25.02 -18.97 -0.85
N ARG A 3 26.09 -18.41 -1.43
CA ARG A 3 26.88 -17.31 -0.83
C ARG A 3 26.09 -16.00 -0.75
N GLN A 4 25.35 -15.62 -1.80
CA GLN A 4 24.51 -14.42 -1.81
C GLN A 4 23.29 -14.55 -0.88
N LEU A 5 22.71 -15.76 -0.80
CA LEU A 5 21.64 -16.02 0.17
C LEU A 5 22.17 -15.87 1.61
N SER A 6 23.33 -16.48 1.88
CA SER A 6 24.00 -16.36 3.17
C SER A 6 24.36 -14.91 3.49
N ASP A 7 24.86 -14.13 2.54
CA ASP A 7 25.27 -12.74 2.79
C ASP A 7 24.06 -11.82 3.02
N ALA A 8 22.97 -11.97 2.24
CA ALA A 8 21.74 -11.21 2.43
C ALA A 8 21.03 -11.60 3.74
N VAL A 9 20.99 -12.90 4.07
CA VAL A 9 20.45 -13.40 5.34
C VAL A 9 21.34 -12.98 6.51
N ASN A 10 22.66 -12.97 6.37
CA ASN A 10 23.57 -12.50 7.42
C ASN A 10 23.46 -10.99 7.67
N VAL A 11 23.27 -10.18 6.60
CA VAL A 11 23.00 -8.73 6.72
C VAL A 11 21.64 -8.48 7.35
N ALA A 12 20.61 -9.25 7.00
CA ALA A 12 19.28 -9.12 7.58
C ALA A 12 19.22 -9.63 9.04
N ALA A 13 19.92 -10.72 9.36
CA ALA A 13 20.03 -11.26 10.72
C ALA A 13 20.80 -10.31 11.64
N SER A 14 21.80 -9.60 11.12
CA SER A 14 22.48 -8.52 11.86
C SER A 14 21.64 -7.24 12.00
N ARG A 15 20.45 -7.20 11.38
CA ARG A 15 19.43 -6.14 11.51
C ARG A 15 18.10 -6.65 12.08
N GLU A 16 18.04 -7.88 12.58
CA GLU A 16 16.89 -8.37 13.35
C GLU A 16 16.81 -7.59 14.67
N LEU A 17 15.90 -6.62 14.71
CA LEU A 17 15.63 -5.85 15.91
C LEU A 17 14.41 -6.47 16.61
N GLN A 18 14.65 -7.12 17.75
CA GLN A 18 13.58 -7.47 18.69
C GLN A 18 13.31 -6.25 19.57
N GLY A 19 12.16 -5.57 19.41
CA GLY A 19 11.86 -4.39 20.24
C GLY A 19 10.52 -3.70 19.95
N THR A 20 10.08 -2.88 20.91
CA THR A 20 8.92 -1.98 20.76
C THR A 20 9.32 -0.76 19.93
N ALA A 21 8.74 -0.61 18.73
CA ALA A 21 8.82 0.53 17.81
C ALA A 21 10.25 1.10 17.61
N PRO A 22 10.99 0.71 16.56
CA PRO A 22 12.35 1.19 16.41
C PRO A 22 12.35 2.71 16.18
N SER A 23 13.34 3.39 16.77
CA SER A 23 13.77 4.76 16.46
C SER A 23 14.25 4.96 14.99
N MET A 24 14.03 3.96 14.15
CA MET A 24 14.32 3.91 12.71
C MET A 24 13.06 3.95 11.84
N LEU A 25 11.87 3.92 12.46
CA LEU A 25 10.64 4.30 11.77
C LEU A 25 10.80 5.76 11.35
N ASP A 26 10.71 6.02 10.05
CA ASP A 26 10.46 7.39 9.59
C ASP A 26 9.19 7.88 10.32
N PRO A 27 9.27 8.91 11.18
CA PRO A 27 8.11 9.40 11.94
C PRO A 27 7.01 9.92 11.01
N THR A 28 7.36 10.21 9.76
CA THR A 28 6.45 10.61 8.67
C THR A 28 6.11 9.45 7.72
N GLY A 29 6.69 8.27 7.94
CA GLY A 29 6.52 7.08 7.13
C GLY A 29 5.29 6.24 7.53
N TRP A 30 4.77 5.51 6.55
CA TRP A 30 3.59 4.65 6.62
C TRP A 30 3.61 3.58 7.74
N GLU A 31 4.79 3.25 8.25
CA GLU A 31 5.04 2.27 9.31
C GLU A 31 4.62 2.78 10.70
N ALA A 32 4.88 4.07 10.99
CA ALA A 32 4.58 4.67 12.29
C ALA A 32 3.07 4.83 12.53
N SER A 33 2.32 5.19 11.49
CA SER A 33 0.87 5.30 11.57
C SER A 33 0.21 3.91 11.74
N LEU A 34 0.81 2.84 11.20
CA LEU A 34 0.32 1.46 11.39
C LEU A 34 0.44 0.99 12.81
N PHE A 35 1.57 1.28 13.44
CA PHE A 35 1.81 0.94 14.83
C PHE A 35 0.80 1.59 15.79
N LEU A 36 0.32 2.81 15.49
CA LEU A 36 -0.66 3.53 16.32
C LEU A 36 -2.10 3.03 16.15
N GLU A 37 -2.45 2.45 15.00
CA GLU A 37 -3.82 1.96 14.71
C GLU A 37 -4.01 0.48 15.07
N LEU A 38 -2.95 -0.32 15.01
CA LEU A 38 -2.95 -1.68 15.55
C LEU A 38 -3.05 -1.58 17.08
N ARG A 39 -4.20 -1.98 17.64
CA ARG A 39 -4.51 -1.75 19.06
C ARG A 39 -3.37 -2.23 19.99
N PRO A 40 -3.07 -1.50 21.07
CA PRO A 40 -2.01 -1.86 22.04
C PRO A 40 -2.22 -3.22 22.75
N THR A 41 -3.41 -3.82 22.63
CA THR A 41 -3.80 -4.95 23.48
C THR A 41 -3.31 -6.31 23.01
N HIS A 42 -2.65 -6.45 21.85
CA HIS A 42 -2.28 -7.79 21.36
C HIS A 42 -0.82 -8.07 20.98
N ARG A 43 0.07 -7.12 20.70
CA ARG A 43 1.47 -7.49 20.35
C ARG A 43 2.50 -6.48 20.85
N LEU A 44 2.93 -6.66 22.10
CA LEU A 44 4.06 -5.93 22.70
C LEU A 44 5.43 -6.34 22.16
N HIS A 45 5.48 -7.35 21.29
CA HIS A 45 6.71 -7.82 20.66
C HIS A 45 6.46 -7.96 19.17
N LEU A 46 6.58 -6.84 18.44
CA LEU A 46 6.58 -6.94 17.00
C LEU A 46 7.93 -7.47 16.50
N THR A 47 7.95 -8.48 15.64
CA THR A 47 9.19 -8.95 15.00
C THR A 47 9.40 -8.27 13.64
N TRP A 48 10.55 -7.64 13.48
CA TRP A 48 10.92 -6.90 12.27
C TRP A 48 12.09 -7.56 11.56
N ARG A 49 12.02 -7.66 10.23
CA ARG A 49 13.19 -7.95 9.39
C ARG A 49 13.38 -6.91 8.30
N ASP A 50 14.55 -6.28 8.31
CA ASP A 50 14.95 -5.29 7.33
C ASP A 50 15.94 -5.87 6.31
N PHE A 51 15.48 -6.01 5.08
CA PHE A 51 16.25 -6.40 3.90
C PHE A 51 16.49 -5.21 2.96
N SER A 52 16.25 -3.98 3.40
CA SER A 52 16.34 -2.82 2.51
C SER A 52 17.76 -2.53 2.05
N SER A 53 17.89 -2.20 0.76
CA SER A 53 19.18 -1.92 0.12
C SER A 53 20.21 -3.06 0.25
N SER A 54 19.77 -4.31 0.32
CA SER A 54 20.64 -5.48 0.51
C SER A 54 21.06 -6.15 -0.81
N GLY A 55 20.63 -5.63 -1.97
CA GLY A 55 20.85 -6.26 -3.26
C GLY A 55 20.07 -7.56 -3.45
N LEU A 56 18.92 -7.69 -2.76
CA LEU A 56 18.07 -8.87 -2.80
C LEU A 56 17.51 -9.05 -4.23
N THR A 57 17.67 -10.26 -4.76
CA THR A 57 17.13 -10.67 -6.06
C THR A 57 15.90 -11.55 -5.87
N ASP A 58 15.08 -11.72 -6.91
CA ASP A 58 13.87 -12.56 -6.85
C ASP A 58 14.16 -14.00 -6.40
N ALA A 59 15.26 -14.57 -6.89
CA ALA A 59 15.70 -15.92 -6.55
C ALA A 59 16.08 -16.03 -5.06
N ALA A 60 16.68 -14.98 -4.49
CA ALA A 60 17.03 -14.95 -3.08
C ALA A 60 15.79 -14.72 -2.19
N ALA A 61 14.91 -13.79 -2.58
CA ALA A 61 13.68 -13.50 -1.86
C ALA A 61 12.78 -14.73 -1.72
N SER A 62 12.68 -15.54 -2.77
CA SER A 62 11.84 -16.76 -2.79
C SER A 62 12.34 -17.87 -1.86
N GLN A 63 13.61 -17.81 -1.44
CA GLN A 63 14.25 -18.81 -0.56
C GLN A 63 14.34 -18.35 0.89
N LEU A 64 13.84 -17.15 1.22
CA LEU A 64 13.86 -16.64 2.58
C LEU A 64 12.92 -17.47 3.47
N ASP A 65 13.49 -18.08 4.51
CA ASP A 65 12.72 -18.63 5.62
C ASP A 65 12.46 -17.53 6.67
N ILE A 66 11.29 -16.90 6.55
CA ILE A 66 10.82 -15.80 7.40
C ILE A 66 9.75 -16.30 8.36
N ALA A 67 10.11 -17.23 9.23
CA ALA A 67 9.20 -17.69 10.28
C ALA A 67 8.78 -16.53 11.20
N LYS A 68 7.46 -16.33 11.33
CA LYS A 68 6.82 -15.49 12.37
C LYS A 68 7.32 -14.04 12.40
N VAL A 69 7.46 -13.43 11.23
CA VAL A 69 7.80 -12.00 11.09
C VAL A 69 6.53 -11.20 10.81
N GLU A 70 6.29 -10.16 11.60
CA GLU A 70 5.11 -9.31 11.45
C GLU A 70 5.38 -8.12 10.55
N PHE A 71 6.64 -7.69 10.41
CA PHE A 71 6.99 -6.62 9.51
C PHE A 71 8.22 -6.93 8.65
N LEU A 72 8.04 -6.84 7.34
CA LEU A 72 9.06 -7.15 6.34
C LEU A 72 9.38 -5.91 5.50
N ASN A 73 10.63 -5.48 5.50
CA ASN A 73 11.08 -4.39 4.65
C ASN A 73 11.99 -4.89 3.52
N PHE A 74 11.52 -4.84 2.28
CA PHE A 74 12.27 -5.18 1.06
C PHE A 74 12.59 -3.94 0.20
N ARG A 75 12.48 -2.73 0.75
CA ARG A 75 12.65 -1.48 0.01
C ARG A 75 14.01 -1.36 -0.68
N ASN A 76 14.10 -0.65 -1.81
CA ASN A 76 15.35 -0.33 -2.49
C ASN A 76 16.14 -1.59 -2.89
N ASN A 77 15.46 -2.60 -3.42
CA ASN A 77 16.10 -3.77 -4.01
C ASN A 77 15.82 -3.80 -5.53
N GLY A 78 16.20 -4.88 -6.20
CA GLY A 78 15.97 -5.08 -7.62
C GLY A 78 14.86 -6.08 -7.91
N LEU A 79 13.88 -6.22 -7.00
CA LEU A 79 12.83 -7.23 -7.15
C LEU A 79 11.95 -6.92 -8.36
N THR A 80 11.79 -7.88 -9.26
CA THR A 80 10.97 -7.71 -10.49
C THR A 80 9.58 -8.32 -10.33
N GLY A 81 9.46 -9.26 -9.40
CA GLY A 81 8.21 -9.80 -8.91
C GLY A 81 8.25 -9.91 -7.40
N PHE A 82 7.07 -9.98 -6.79
CA PHE A 82 6.94 -10.39 -5.40
C PHE A 82 5.96 -11.55 -5.33
N VAL A 83 6.47 -12.72 -4.95
CA VAL A 83 5.66 -13.89 -4.61
C VAL A 83 5.83 -14.11 -3.10
N PRO A 84 4.90 -13.61 -2.28
CA PRO A 84 4.88 -13.93 -0.87
C PRO A 84 4.75 -15.44 -0.71
N GLY A 85 5.77 -16.09 -0.14
CA GLY A 85 5.74 -17.53 0.16
C GLY A 85 4.94 -17.82 1.44
N PRO A 86 4.70 -19.10 1.80
CA PRO A 86 4.02 -19.49 3.04
C PRO A 86 4.58 -18.81 4.30
N ALA A 87 5.88 -18.50 4.31
CA ALA A 87 6.53 -17.82 5.41
C ALA A 87 6.07 -16.35 5.60
N THR A 88 5.53 -15.70 4.56
CA THR A 88 4.92 -14.35 4.65
C THR A 88 3.47 -14.35 5.13
N ALA A 89 2.82 -15.51 5.29
CA ALA A 89 1.39 -15.57 5.61
C ALA A 89 1.02 -14.88 6.94
N GLY A 90 1.97 -14.79 7.87
CA GLY A 90 1.81 -14.10 9.15
C GLY A 90 2.26 -12.63 9.15
N ALA A 91 2.65 -12.07 8.00
CA ALA A 91 3.09 -10.69 7.91
C ALA A 91 1.92 -9.72 8.10
N ILE A 92 2.12 -8.73 8.97
CA ILE A 92 1.18 -7.65 9.24
C ILE A 92 1.50 -6.43 8.35
N GLY A 93 2.78 -6.21 8.04
CA GLY A 93 3.23 -5.14 7.16
C GLY A 93 4.33 -5.59 6.20
N ILE A 94 4.22 -5.15 4.94
CA ILE A 94 5.22 -5.43 3.89
C ILE A 94 5.59 -4.14 3.16
N ASN A 95 6.88 -3.82 3.12
CA ASN A 95 7.46 -2.75 2.31
C ASN A 95 8.11 -3.34 1.04
N LEU A 96 7.62 -2.97 -0.13
CA LEU A 96 8.19 -3.27 -1.44
C LEU A 96 8.62 -2.01 -2.19
N ALA A 97 8.59 -0.84 -1.54
CA ALA A 97 8.80 0.42 -2.23
C ALA A 97 10.17 0.49 -2.94
N ASN A 98 10.26 1.25 -4.03
CA ASN A 98 11.50 1.43 -4.81
C ASN A 98 12.12 0.08 -5.22
N ASN A 99 11.36 -0.75 -5.92
CA ASN A 99 11.85 -1.96 -6.59
C ASN A 99 11.52 -1.87 -8.09
N ALA A 100 11.60 -2.97 -8.81
CA ALA A 100 11.21 -3.09 -10.22
C ALA A 100 9.98 -3.99 -10.40
N VAL A 101 9.10 -4.07 -9.39
CA VAL A 101 7.97 -5.00 -9.39
C VAL A 101 6.97 -4.59 -10.46
N THR A 102 6.73 -5.47 -11.43
CA THR A 102 5.78 -5.23 -12.54
C THR A 102 4.45 -5.94 -12.34
N THR A 103 4.39 -6.93 -11.46
CA THR A 103 3.16 -7.66 -11.13
C THR A 103 3.21 -8.13 -9.68
N LEU A 104 2.08 -8.03 -8.99
CA LEU A 104 1.88 -8.61 -7.66
C LEU A 104 1.20 -9.96 -7.80
N VAL A 105 1.86 -11.02 -7.32
CA VAL A 105 1.32 -12.38 -7.31
C VAL A 105 1.18 -12.79 -5.86
N PHE A 106 -0.05 -12.98 -5.39
CA PHE A 106 -0.30 -13.47 -4.03
C PHE A 106 -0.42 -14.99 -4.03
N PRO A 107 -0.01 -15.67 -2.94
CA PRO A 107 -0.28 -17.10 -2.78
C PRO A 107 -1.80 -17.36 -2.76
N ASP A 108 -2.22 -18.59 -3.06
CA ASP A 108 -3.65 -18.97 -3.04
C ASP A 108 -4.28 -18.75 -1.66
N SER A 109 -3.50 -18.89 -0.60
CA SER A 109 -3.91 -18.61 0.79
C SER A 109 -4.08 -17.12 1.09
N GLY A 110 -3.62 -16.24 0.19
CA GLY A 110 -3.50 -14.80 0.44
C GLY A 110 -2.52 -14.48 1.58
N LEU A 111 -2.65 -13.26 2.07
CA LEU A 111 -1.94 -12.68 3.21
C LEU A 111 -3.00 -12.28 4.25
N PRO A 112 -3.55 -13.24 5.00
CA PRO A 112 -4.72 -13.01 5.85
C PRO A 112 -4.45 -11.99 6.96
N GLU A 113 -3.22 -11.94 7.49
CA GLU A 113 -2.86 -11.03 8.59
C GLU A 113 -2.41 -9.63 8.11
N LEU A 114 -2.30 -9.39 6.80
CA LEU A 114 -1.70 -8.17 6.27
C LEU A 114 -2.60 -6.97 6.49
N CYS A 115 -2.10 -6.00 7.27
CA CYS A 115 -2.76 -4.74 7.56
C CYS A 115 -2.16 -3.55 6.81
N ALA A 116 -0.90 -3.64 6.36
CA ALA A 116 -0.31 -2.58 5.55
C ALA A 116 0.59 -3.08 4.44
N LEU A 117 0.46 -2.44 3.29
CA LEU A 117 1.26 -2.73 2.11
C LEU A 117 1.78 -1.42 1.50
N ASN A 118 3.08 -1.35 1.27
CA ASN A 118 3.69 -0.29 0.49
C ASN A 118 4.35 -0.86 -0.76
N ILE A 119 3.83 -0.51 -1.92
CA ILE A 119 4.33 -0.88 -3.25
C ILE A 119 4.80 0.33 -4.06
N SER A 120 4.93 1.49 -3.42
CA SER A 120 5.22 2.76 -4.10
C SER A 120 6.51 2.71 -4.94
N ALA A 121 6.57 3.46 -6.03
CA ALA A 121 7.72 3.51 -6.94
C ALA A 121 8.13 2.12 -7.44
N ASN A 122 7.14 1.37 -7.94
CA ASN A 122 7.31 0.14 -8.71
C ASN A 122 6.51 0.27 -10.02
N PRO A 123 7.01 -0.20 -11.17
CA PRO A 123 6.31 -0.08 -12.45
C PRO A 123 5.12 -1.05 -12.58
N LEU A 124 4.07 -0.83 -11.79
CA LEU A 124 2.83 -1.61 -11.79
C LEU A 124 1.77 -0.97 -12.67
N ASP A 125 1.37 -1.64 -13.75
CA ASP A 125 0.27 -1.16 -14.61
C ASP A 125 -1.10 -1.27 -13.94
N ALA A 126 -1.30 -2.28 -13.09
CA ALA A 126 -2.53 -2.51 -12.34
C ALA A 126 -2.27 -3.26 -11.02
N LEU A 127 -3.19 -3.12 -10.07
CA LEU A 127 -3.32 -4.06 -8.96
C LEU A 127 -4.02 -5.34 -9.47
N PRO A 128 -3.69 -6.53 -8.94
CA PRO A 128 -4.32 -7.76 -9.37
C PRO A 128 -5.80 -7.82 -8.97
N GLU A 129 -6.64 -8.39 -9.83
CA GLU A 129 -8.03 -8.74 -9.49
C GLU A 129 -8.05 -9.73 -8.30
N GLY A 130 -9.06 -9.61 -7.43
CA GLY A 130 -9.13 -10.42 -6.22
C GLY A 130 -8.18 -9.96 -5.10
N CYS A 131 -7.55 -8.78 -5.21
CA CYS A 131 -6.67 -8.27 -4.17
C CYS A 131 -7.38 -8.15 -2.80
N ALA A 132 -8.68 -7.89 -2.81
CA ALA A 132 -9.49 -7.83 -1.60
C ALA A 132 -9.66 -9.19 -0.92
N GLU A 133 -9.77 -10.27 -1.69
CA GLU A 133 -9.81 -11.63 -1.16
C GLU A 133 -8.45 -12.06 -0.61
N ARG A 134 -7.37 -11.60 -1.24
CA ARG A 134 -6.00 -11.94 -0.85
C ARG A 134 -5.51 -11.14 0.37
N MET A 135 -6.03 -9.96 0.63
CA MET A 135 -5.62 -9.11 1.76
C MET A 135 -6.85 -8.57 2.51
N PRO A 136 -7.64 -9.46 3.14
CA PRO A 136 -8.96 -9.10 3.68
C PRO A 136 -8.90 -8.13 4.86
N HIS A 137 -7.75 -8.02 5.53
CA HIS A 137 -7.56 -7.15 6.70
C HIS A 137 -6.71 -5.91 6.41
N LEU A 138 -6.50 -5.57 5.14
CA LEU A 138 -5.70 -4.41 4.75
C LEU A 138 -6.33 -3.11 5.27
N VAL A 139 -5.56 -2.35 6.03
CA VAL A 139 -5.93 -1.06 6.63
C VAL A 139 -5.30 0.10 5.86
N ARG A 140 -4.06 -0.08 5.37
CA ARG A 140 -3.35 0.92 4.56
C ARG A 140 -2.72 0.35 3.31
N LEU A 141 -2.83 1.11 2.23
CA LEU A 141 -2.17 0.82 0.96
C LEU A 141 -1.46 2.07 0.44
N HIS A 142 -0.15 1.96 0.24
CA HIS A 142 0.66 2.97 -0.43
C HIS A 142 1.10 2.45 -1.78
N ALA A 143 0.60 3.04 -2.86
CA ALA A 143 0.92 2.73 -4.24
C ALA A 143 1.20 4.02 -5.02
N TRP A 144 2.01 4.90 -4.43
CA TRP A 144 2.42 6.15 -5.05
C TRP A 144 3.38 5.88 -6.21
N GLN A 145 3.27 6.63 -7.31
CA GLN A 145 4.17 6.51 -8.47
C GLN A 145 4.35 5.07 -8.98
N CYS A 146 3.24 4.35 -9.13
CA CYS A 146 3.28 2.99 -9.63
C CYS A 146 3.04 2.89 -11.14
N GLY A 147 2.39 3.90 -11.73
CA GLY A 147 1.93 3.85 -13.12
C GLY A 147 0.57 3.16 -13.27
N LEU A 148 -0.20 2.99 -12.19
CA LEU A 148 -1.50 2.32 -12.23
C LEU A 148 -2.44 3.04 -13.19
N ALA A 149 -2.99 2.32 -14.17
CA ALA A 149 -3.99 2.84 -15.11
C ALA A 149 -5.43 2.60 -14.62
N ALA A 150 -5.63 1.58 -13.79
CA ALA A 150 -6.91 1.24 -13.19
C ALA A 150 -6.75 0.55 -11.83
N LEU A 151 -7.84 0.54 -11.05
CA LEU A 151 -8.00 -0.30 -9.86
C LEU A 151 -8.97 -1.45 -10.17
N PRO A 152 -8.85 -2.61 -9.51
CA PRO A 152 -9.71 -3.76 -9.75
C PRO A 152 -11.17 -3.46 -9.35
N GLN A 153 -12.13 -4.12 -9.98
CA GLN A 153 -13.56 -3.82 -9.77
C GLN A 153 -14.01 -4.13 -8.34
N ASP A 154 -13.35 -5.09 -7.69
CA ASP A 154 -13.62 -5.53 -6.33
C ASP A 154 -12.93 -4.69 -5.26
N PHE A 155 -12.25 -3.58 -5.60
CA PHE A 155 -11.49 -2.75 -4.66
C PHE A 155 -12.33 -2.27 -3.46
N HIS A 156 -13.64 -2.03 -3.65
CA HIS A 156 -14.60 -1.71 -2.60
C HIS A 156 -14.69 -2.75 -1.47
N ARG A 157 -14.31 -4.01 -1.73
CA ARG A 157 -14.34 -5.12 -0.77
C ARG A 157 -13.23 -5.06 0.27
N LEU A 158 -12.25 -4.17 0.13
CA LEU A 158 -11.26 -3.85 1.17
C LEU A 158 -11.91 -3.05 2.31
N THR A 159 -12.87 -3.66 3.03
CA THR A 159 -13.75 -2.98 4.01
C THR A 159 -13.01 -2.46 5.24
N HIS A 160 -11.81 -3.00 5.51
CA HIS A 160 -10.93 -2.55 6.59
C HIS A 160 -10.02 -1.38 6.18
N LEU A 161 -9.96 -1.02 4.89
CA LEU A 161 -9.10 0.04 4.41
C LEU A 161 -9.53 1.39 4.99
N ARG A 162 -8.56 2.16 5.49
CA ARG A 162 -8.75 3.47 6.11
C ARG A 162 -7.97 4.56 5.40
N ALA A 163 -6.79 4.24 4.89
CA ALA A 163 -5.98 5.18 4.12
C ALA A 163 -5.45 4.52 2.86
N VAL A 164 -5.53 5.24 1.74
CA VAL A 164 -4.97 4.81 0.47
C VAL A 164 -4.23 5.96 -0.19
N ASN A 165 -2.99 5.70 -0.63
CA ASN A 165 -2.23 6.63 -1.44
C ASN A 165 -2.03 6.07 -2.85
N LEU A 166 -2.67 6.71 -3.83
CA LEU A 166 -2.64 6.40 -5.25
C LEU A 166 -2.13 7.60 -6.06
N ALA A 167 -1.43 8.54 -5.43
CA ALA A 167 -0.93 9.72 -6.13
C ALA A 167 0.16 9.36 -7.15
N GLY A 168 0.34 10.20 -8.18
CA GLY A 168 1.36 10.00 -9.21
C GLY A 168 1.14 8.77 -10.09
N ASN A 169 -0.11 8.37 -10.32
CA ASN A 169 -0.47 7.25 -11.21
C ASN A 169 -1.10 7.78 -12.51
N ARG A 170 -1.69 6.91 -13.33
CA ARG A 170 -2.34 7.22 -14.61
C ARG A 170 -3.85 6.95 -14.55
N LEU A 171 -4.45 7.13 -13.37
CA LEU A 171 -5.86 6.84 -13.16
C LEU A 171 -6.73 7.91 -13.81
N THR A 172 -7.68 7.49 -14.64
CA THR A 172 -8.67 8.37 -15.27
C THR A 172 -10.08 8.17 -14.68
N SER A 173 -10.29 7.04 -13.99
CA SER A 173 -11.55 6.67 -13.33
C SER A 173 -11.27 5.84 -12.08
N LEU A 174 -12.30 5.65 -11.26
CA LEU A 174 -12.24 4.83 -10.05
C LEU A 174 -13.42 3.85 -10.02
N PRO A 175 -13.20 2.59 -9.59
CA PRO A 175 -14.31 1.69 -9.25
C PRO A 175 -15.05 2.19 -8.00
N ALA A 176 -16.01 1.41 -7.52
CA ALA A 176 -16.56 1.64 -6.18
C ALA A 176 -15.42 1.64 -5.14
N MET A 177 -15.43 2.61 -4.23
CA MET A 177 -14.39 2.78 -3.22
C MET A 177 -14.84 2.17 -1.87
N PRO A 178 -13.91 1.66 -1.04
CA PRO A 178 -14.24 1.22 0.30
C PRO A 178 -14.91 2.33 1.12
N PRO A 179 -16.08 2.08 1.75
CA PRO A 179 -16.89 3.14 2.35
C PRO A 179 -16.29 3.74 3.64
N HIS A 180 -15.31 3.06 4.24
CA HIS A 180 -14.71 3.45 5.52
C HIS A 180 -13.35 4.14 5.36
N LEU A 181 -12.98 4.52 4.15
CA LEU A 181 -11.82 5.36 3.91
C LEU A 181 -11.97 6.69 4.66
N ARG A 182 -10.87 7.12 5.25
CA ARG A 182 -10.70 8.40 5.93
C ARG A 182 -9.79 9.32 5.13
N GLU A 183 -8.86 8.75 4.38
CA GLU A 183 -7.86 9.49 3.63
C GLU A 183 -7.58 8.82 2.28
N VAL A 184 -7.69 9.60 1.20
CA VAL A 184 -7.52 9.13 -0.17
C VAL A 184 -6.65 10.13 -0.93
N HIS A 185 -5.45 9.73 -1.32
CA HIS A 185 -4.58 10.56 -2.16
C HIS A 185 -4.67 10.13 -3.61
N LEU A 186 -5.14 11.03 -4.46
CA LEU A 186 -5.32 10.86 -5.91
C LEU A 186 -4.59 11.96 -6.70
N SER A 187 -3.75 12.77 -6.04
CA SER A 187 -3.05 13.87 -6.69
C SER A 187 -2.10 13.38 -7.79
N GLY A 188 -1.91 14.14 -8.87
CA GLY A 188 -1.01 13.75 -9.96
C GLY A 188 -1.50 12.51 -10.71
N ASN A 189 -2.78 12.46 -11.05
CA ASN A 189 -3.39 11.46 -11.92
C ASN A 189 -3.99 12.18 -13.15
N ASP A 190 -4.74 11.44 -13.98
CA ASP A 190 -5.32 11.93 -15.22
C ASP A 190 -6.86 12.11 -15.11
N PHE A 191 -7.35 12.53 -13.94
CA PHE A 191 -8.78 12.79 -13.75
C PHE A 191 -9.21 14.10 -14.42
N HIS A 192 -10.08 13.98 -15.44
CA HIS A 192 -10.72 15.12 -16.11
C HIS A 192 -12.03 15.57 -15.42
N ASP A 193 -12.64 14.65 -14.68
CA ASP A 193 -13.82 14.87 -13.85
C ASP A 193 -13.60 14.30 -12.45
N ILE A 194 -14.37 14.78 -11.46
CA ILE A 194 -14.35 14.19 -10.12
C ILE A 194 -15.16 12.89 -10.13
N PRO A 195 -14.55 11.72 -9.83
CA PRO A 195 -15.23 10.44 -9.92
C PRO A 195 -16.46 10.36 -9.01
N SER A 196 -17.61 9.97 -9.57
CA SER A 196 -18.86 9.82 -8.81
C SER A 196 -18.78 8.74 -7.73
N SER A 197 -17.88 7.76 -7.88
CA SER A 197 -17.61 6.72 -6.88
C SER A 197 -17.10 7.29 -5.55
N LEU A 198 -16.49 8.48 -5.53
CA LEU A 198 -16.11 9.16 -4.28
C LEU A 198 -17.32 9.57 -3.43
N ARG A 199 -18.53 9.61 -3.99
CA ARG A 199 -19.75 9.99 -3.26
C ARG A 199 -20.17 8.95 -2.21
N CYS A 200 -19.69 7.72 -2.30
CA CYS A 200 -19.98 6.70 -1.28
C CYS A 200 -19.13 6.85 -0.01
N LEU A 201 -18.14 7.76 -0.03
CA LEU A 201 -17.25 7.98 1.10
C LEU A 201 -17.92 8.81 2.19
N HIS A 202 -17.51 8.55 3.44
CA HIS A 202 -17.98 9.30 4.60
C HIS A 202 -17.65 10.81 4.45
N PRO A 203 -18.51 11.74 4.91
CA PRO A 203 -18.26 13.18 4.80
C PRO A 203 -16.96 13.66 5.46
N GLY A 204 -16.51 12.97 6.50
CA GLY A 204 -15.23 13.23 7.16
C GLY A 204 -14.01 12.62 6.45
N CYS A 205 -14.19 12.00 5.28
CA CYS A 205 -13.08 11.49 4.47
C CYS A 205 -12.42 12.65 3.72
N HIS A 206 -11.09 12.73 3.79
CA HIS A 206 -10.27 13.68 3.06
C HIS A 206 -9.80 13.06 1.74
N VAL A 207 -10.07 13.74 0.63
CA VAL A 207 -9.69 13.31 -0.72
C VAL A 207 -8.83 14.38 -1.36
N TYR A 208 -7.59 14.04 -1.72
CA TYR A 208 -6.64 14.95 -2.35
C TYR A 208 -6.57 14.68 -3.85
N LEU A 209 -6.83 15.70 -4.65
CA LEU A 209 -6.99 15.65 -6.11
C LEU A 209 -6.14 16.72 -6.81
N HIS A 210 -5.11 17.23 -6.15
CA HIS A 210 -4.18 18.21 -6.73
C HIS A 210 -3.55 17.67 -8.01
N ASP A 211 -3.09 18.56 -8.90
CA ASP A 211 -2.33 18.17 -10.09
C ASP A 211 -3.05 17.14 -10.98
N ASN A 212 -4.38 17.27 -11.12
CA ASN A 212 -5.20 16.54 -12.07
C ASN A 212 -5.78 17.51 -13.10
N PRO A 213 -6.03 17.09 -14.36
CA PRO A 213 -6.61 17.93 -15.42
C PRO A 213 -8.13 18.16 -15.25
N LEU A 214 -8.57 18.46 -14.01
CA LEU A 214 -9.97 18.71 -13.68
C LEU A 214 -10.44 20.03 -14.30
N SER A 215 -11.61 20.00 -14.95
CA SER A 215 -12.25 21.23 -15.42
C SER A 215 -12.86 22.03 -14.26
N SER A 216 -12.92 23.36 -14.39
CA SER A 216 -13.63 24.21 -13.43
C SER A 216 -15.11 23.82 -13.31
N GLU A 217 -15.71 23.33 -14.39
CA GLU A 217 -17.09 22.81 -14.42
C GLU A 217 -17.23 21.54 -13.58
N ALA A 218 -16.29 20.60 -13.66
CA ALA A 218 -16.30 19.38 -12.83
C ALA A 218 -16.27 19.73 -11.33
N ILE A 219 -15.42 20.67 -10.95
CA ILE A 219 -15.30 21.17 -9.57
C ILE A 219 -16.61 21.85 -9.14
N ALA A 220 -17.13 22.79 -9.94
CA ALA A 220 -18.38 23.48 -9.66
C ALA A 220 -19.57 22.51 -9.55
N GLY A 221 -19.66 21.55 -10.47
CA GLY A 221 -20.67 20.50 -10.51
C GLY A 221 -20.63 19.62 -9.26
N TRP A 222 -19.44 19.24 -8.79
CA TRP A 222 -19.30 18.53 -7.52
C TRP A 222 -19.84 19.33 -6.34
N HIS A 223 -19.52 20.63 -6.27
CA HIS A 223 -20.00 21.51 -5.20
C HIS A 223 -21.51 21.77 -5.26
N ALA A 224 -22.10 21.86 -6.46
CA ALA A 224 -23.52 22.08 -6.68
C ALA A 224 -24.41 20.91 -6.22
N VAL A 225 -23.90 19.67 -6.29
CA VAL A 225 -24.67 18.50 -5.82
C VAL A 225 -24.84 18.54 -4.31
N ARG A 226 -26.10 18.46 -3.88
CA ARG A 226 -26.51 18.42 -2.46
C ARG A 226 -26.28 17.04 -1.84
N GLY A 227 -26.11 17.03 -0.53
CA GLY A 227 -25.97 15.80 0.27
C GLY A 227 -24.58 15.63 0.89
N PRO A 228 -24.43 14.64 1.79
CA PRO A 228 -23.15 14.30 2.39
C PRO A 228 -22.15 13.90 1.30
N LYS A 229 -20.96 14.50 1.33
CA LYS A 229 -19.85 14.21 0.41
C LYS A 229 -18.53 14.39 1.13
N PRO A 230 -17.46 13.67 0.74
CA PRO A 230 -16.14 13.83 1.34
C PRO A 230 -15.58 15.24 1.14
N ILE A 231 -14.58 15.58 1.96
CA ILE A 231 -13.84 16.84 1.87
C ILE A 231 -12.84 16.72 0.73
N LEU A 232 -13.02 17.53 -0.32
CA LEU A 232 -12.09 17.59 -1.44
C LEU A 232 -11.02 18.65 -1.22
N HIS A 233 -9.78 18.26 -1.48
CA HIS A 233 -8.62 19.13 -1.58
C HIS A 233 -8.21 19.13 -3.05
N VAL A 234 -8.54 20.20 -3.76
CA VAL A 234 -8.22 20.39 -5.19
C VAL A 234 -7.39 21.65 -5.33
N SER A 235 -6.54 21.70 -6.37
CA SER A 235 -5.89 22.95 -6.74
C SER A 235 -6.95 23.95 -7.20
N ALA A 236 -6.76 25.24 -6.92
CA ALA A 236 -7.62 26.27 -7.50
C ALA A 236 -7.45 26.24 -9.03
N ALA A 237 -8.57 26.14 -9.74
CA ALA A 237 -8.61 26.24 -11.20
C ALA A 237 -8.44 27.70 -11.65
#